data_AF-A0A0D1XVW4-F1
#
_entry.id   AF-A0A0D1XVW4-F1
#
_cell.length_a   1.000
_cell.length_b   1.000
_cell.length_c   1.000
_cell.angle_alpha   90.00
_cell.angle_beta   90.00
_cell.angle_gamma   90.00
#
_symmetry.space_group_name_H-M   'P 1'
#
loop_
_entity.id
_entity.type
_entity.pdbx_description
1 polymer ?
#
loop_
_entity_poly.entity_id
_entity_poly.type
_entity_poly.pdbx_seq_one_letter_code
_entity_poly.pdbx_strand_id
1 'polypeptide(L)'
;MVTSREYRLGVLRGIYVRHLRSRGNTISIYIKTRTELLAYTYLAKRGFISLEQEDAASLRFSVSLLQAGVDYIESLEIKQGATV
;
A
#
# COMPACT_ATOMS: atom_id res chain seq x y z
N MET A 1 -13.32 10.67 13.07
CA MET A 1 -11.93 10.28 13.37
C MET A 1 -11.61 9.07 12.52
N VAL A 2 -10.64 9.13 11.61
CA VAL A 2 -10.31 7.99 10.73
C VAL A 2 -9.64 6.92 11.57
N THR A 3 -10.14 5.68 11.51
CA THR A 3 -9.54 4.57 12.25
C THR A 3 -8.21 4.15 11.62
N SER A 4 -7.30 3.59 12.40
CA SER A 4 -6.02 3.08 11.86
C SER A 4 -6.22 1.99 10.79
N ARG A 5 -7.38 1.30 10.80
CA ARG A 5 -7.75 0.32 9.77
C ARG A 5 -8.10 1.00 8.45
N GLU A 6 -8.96 2.01 8.47
CA GLU A 6 -9.35 2.77 7.28
C GLU A 6 -8.15 3.48 6.66
N TYR A 7 -7.27 4.04 7.49
CA TYR A 7 -6.04 4.68 7.02
C TYR A 7 -5.14 3.71 6.25
N ARG A 8 -4.88 2.51 6.80
CA ARG A 8 -4.08 1.48 6.13
C ARG A 8 -4.72 0.99 4.83
N LEU A 9 -6.04 0.84 4.80
CA LEU A 9 -6.77 0.48 3.59
C LEU A 9 -6.64 1.58 2.52
N GLY A 10 -6.75 2.85 2.91
CA GLY A 10 -6.53 3.99 2.03
C GLY A 10 -5.12 3.99 1.42
N VAL A 11 -4.09 3.73 2.25
CA VAL A 11 -2.70 3.59 1.78
C VAL A 11 -2.57 2.45 0.78
N LEU A 12 -3.10 1.26 1.08
CA LEU A 12 -3.03 0.11 0.18
C LEU A 12 -3.74 0.36 -1.16
N ARG A 13 -4.94 0.98 -1.14
CA ARG A 13 -5.65 1.39 -2.36
C ARG A 13 -4.84 2.39 -3.17
N GLY A 14 -4.20 3.36 -2.52
CA GLY A 14 -3.30 4.32 -3.17
C GLY A 14 -2.12 3.63 -3.88
N ILE A 15 -1.54 2.61 -3.27
CA ILE A 15 -0.47 1.79 -3.87
C ILE A 15 -1.01 1.02 -5.08
N TYR A 16 -2.19 0.40 -4.99
CA TYR A 16 -2.81 -0.34 -6.09
C TYR A 16 -3.08 0.52 -7.32
N VAL A 17 -3.67 1.71 -7.15
CA VAL A 17 -3.91 2.63 -8.27
C VAL A 17 -2.60 3.02 -8.95
N ARG A 18 -1.54 3.27 -8.17
CA ARG A 18 -0.22 3.58 -8.74
C ARG A 18 0.41 2.38 -9.44
N HIS A 19 0.23 1.17 -8.91
CA HIS A 19 0.69 -0.08 -9.49
C HIS A 19 0.07 -0.34 -10.87
N LEU A 20 -1.25 -0.12 -11.01
CA LEU A 20 -1.94 -0.20 -12.30
C LEU A 20 -1.37 0.80 -13.31
N ARG A 21 -1.11 2.03 -12.88
CA ARG A 21 -0.50 3.07 -13.73
C ARG A 21 0.95 2.76 -14.10
N SER A 22 1.71 2.15 -13.20
CA SER A 22 3.11 1.77 -13.41
C SER A 22 3.28 0.44 -14.13
N ARG A 23 2.18 -0.24 -14.52
CA ARG A 23 2.17 -1.58 -15.14
C ARG A 23 2.91 -2.63 -14.30
N GLY A 24 2.77 -2.54 -13.00
CA GLY A 24 3.39 -3.49 -12.07
C GLY A 24 4.79 -3.11 -11.58
N ASN A 25 5.36 -2.01 -12.07
CA ASN A 25 6.68 -1.57 -11.64
C ASN A 25 6.70 -1.04 -10.21
N THR A 26 7.86 -1.18 -9.56
CA THR A 26 8.20 -0.56 -8.28
C THR A 26 8.01 0.95 -8.32
N ILE A 27 7.46 1.52 -7.25
CA ILE A 27 7.13 2.94 -7.13
C ILE A 27 7.98 3.54 -6.01
N SER A 28 8.65 4.65 -6.30
CA SER A 28 9.30 5.46 -5.27
C SER A 28 8.28 6.34 -4.56
N ILE A 29 8.28 6.32 -3.22
CA ILE A 29 7.43 7.13 -2.36
C ILE A 29 8.26 7.89 -1.34
N TYR A 30 7.72 9.01 -0.87
CA TYR A 30 8.32 9.81 0.18
C TYR A 30 7.45 9.75 1.42
N ILE A 31 7.98 9.20 2.52
CA ILE A 31 7.23 9.01 3.78
C ILE A 31 7.61 10.14 4.74
N LYS A 32 6.67 11.04 5.02
CA LYS A 32 6.94 12.24 5.83
C LYS A 32 6.63 12.06 7.30
N THR A 33 5.74 11.12 7.62
CA THR A 33 5.19 10.98 8.96
C THR A 33 5.42 9.59 9.53
N ARG A 34 5.54 9.51 10.86
CA ARG A 34 5.61 8.24 11.57
C ARG A 34 4.37 7.37 11.34
N THR A 35 3.19 7.99 11.22
CA THR A 35 1.92 7.28 10.96
C THR A 35 1.91 6.63 9.58
N GLU A 36 2.37 7.33 8.54
CA GLU A 36 2.56 6.74 7.22
C GLU A 36 3.53 5.57 7.27
N LEU A 37 4.70 5.77 7.89
CA LEU A 37 5.71 4.72 8.02
C LEU A 37 5.12 3.46 8.67
N LEU A 38 4.41 3.62 9.79
CA LEU A 38 3.75 2.51 10.49
C LEU A 38 2.71 1.79 9.61
N ALA A 39 1.98 2.53 8.77
CA ALA A 39 1.03 1.93 7.84
C ALA A 39 1.75 1.11 6.76
N TYR A 40 2.78 1.66 6.11
CA TYR A 40 3.59 0.96 5.11
C TYR A 40 4.28 -0.28 5.71
N THR A 41 4.94 -0.13 6.86
CA THR A 41 5.58 -1.27 7.56
C THR A 41 4.55 -2.34 7.93
N TYR A 42 3.36 -1.97 8.37
CA TYR A 42 2.31 -2.94 8.66
C TYR A 42 1.89 -3.72 7.40
N LEU A 43 1.65 -3.02 6.29
CA LEU A 43 1.27 -3.65 5.02
C LEU A 43 2.38 -4.59 4.50
N ALA A 44 3.65 -4.19 4.65
CA ALA A 44 4.80 -5.01 4.31
C ALA A 44 4.88 -6.28 5.18
N LYS A 45 4.73 -6.13 6.50
CA LYS A 45 4.68 -7.28 7.44
C LYS A 45 3.54 -8.26 7.16
N ARG A 46 2.44 -7.77 6.58
CA ARG A 46 1.30 -8.60 6.16
C ARG A 46 1.50 -9.26 4.79
N GLY A 47 2.60 -8.98 4.09
CA GLY A 47 2.88 -9.55 2.76
C GLY A 47 2.05 -8.92 1.64
N PHE A 48 1.45 -7.75 1.86
CA PHE A 48 0.69 -7.06 0.81
C PHE A 48 1.59 -6.24 -0.10
N ILE A 49 2.72 -5.75 0.40
CA ILE A 49 3.68 -4.94 -0.35
C ILE A 49 5.12 -5.36 0.00
N SER A 50 6.07 -5.13 -0.90
CA SER A 50 7.46 -4.94 -0.53
C SER A 50 7.70 -3.48 -0.16
N LEU A 51 8.62 -3.24 0.78
CA LEU A 51 9.02 -1.91 1.21
C LEU A 51 10.52 -1.92 1.46
N GLU A 52 11.25 -1.18 0.65
CA GLU A 52 12.71 -1.05 0.73
C GLU A 52 13.06 0.43 0.88
N GLN A 53 13.94 0.75 1.81
CA GLN A 53 14.42 2.12 1.95
C GLN A 53 15.54 2.34 0.91
N GLU A 54 15.43 3.40 0.09
CA GLU A 54 16.40 3.66 -0.97
C GLU A 54 17.77 4.06 -0.40
N ASP A 55 17.76 4.83 0.69
CA ASP A 55 18.96 5.25 1.42
C ASP A 55 18.58 5.55 2.88
N ALA A 56 19.46 5.18 3.83
CA ALA A 56 19.27 5.34 5.28
C ALA A 56 19.10 6.81 5.70
N ALA A 57 19.69 7.76 4.95
CA ALA A 57 19.52 9.20 5.17
C ALA A 57 18.29 9.78 4.46
N SER A 58 17.65 9.03 3.57
CA SER A 58 16.49 9.47 2.80
C SER A 58 15.18 9.03 3.45
N LEU A 59 14.16 9.88 3.32
CA LEU A 59 12.76 9.50 3.59
C LEU A 59 12.10 8.86 2.34
N ARG A 60 12.92 8.33 1.41
CA ARG A 60 12.46 7.69 0.17
C ARG A 60 12.47 6.18 0.30
N PHE A 61 11.40 5.58 -0.18
CA PHE A 61 11.18 4.15 -0.14
C PHE A 61 10.70 3.65 -1.50
N SER A 62 11.23 2.51 -1.91
CA SER A 62 10.74 1.72 -3.01
C SER A 62 9.62 0.81 -2.50
N VAL A 63 8.47 0.85 -3.17
CA VAL A 63 7.30 0.04 -2.85
C VAL A 63 6.84 -0.72 -4.08
N SER A 64 6.64 -2.02 -3.94
CA SER A 64 5.99 -2.85 -4.94
C SER A 64 4.78 -3.53 -4.33
N LEU A 65 3.66 -3.53 -5.05
CA LEU A 65 2.49 -4.29 -4.64
C LEU A 65 2.73 -5.78 -4.91
N LEU A 66 2.43 -6.63 -3.93
CA LEU A 66 2.51 -8.08 -4.07
C LEU A 66 1.14 -8.66 -4.45
N GLN A 67 1.11 -9.86 -5.02
CA GLN A 67 -0.13 -10.51 -5.46
C GLN A 67 -1.18 -10.60 -4.34
N ALA A 68 -0.77 -10.95 -3.12
CA ALA A 68 -1.69 -11.00 -1.98
C ALA A 68 -2.35 -9.64 -1.67
N GLY A 69 -1.68 -8.51 -1.97
CA GLY A 69 -2.25 -7.17 -1.86
C GLY A 69 -3.26 -6.86 -2.96
N VAL A 70 -3.01 -7.33 -4.18
CA VAL A 70 -3.94 -7.26 -5.32
C VAL A 70 -5.20 -8.04 -5.00
N ASP A 71 -5.07 -9.33 -4.67
CA ASP A 71 -6.19 -10.22 -4.36
C ASP A 71 -7.06 -9.68 -3.22
N TYR A 72 -6.41 -9.09 -2.21
CA TYR A 72 -7.11 -8.47 -1.09
C TYR A 72 -7.98 -7.29 -1.52
N ILE A 73 -7.45 -6.37 -2.36
CA ILE A 73 -8.24 -5.23 -2.86
C ILE A 73 -9.37 -5.71 -3.77
N GLU A 74 -9.08 -6.60 -4.72
CA GLU A 74 -10.08 -7.10 -5.66
C GLU A 74 -11.20 -7.82 -4.92
N SER A 75 -10.88 -8.64 -3.91
CA SER A 75 -11.91 -9.29 -3.08
C SER A 75 -12.78 -8.31 -2.29
N LEU A 76 -12.23 -7.15 -1.89
CA LEU A 76 -13.00 -6.09 -1.25
C LEU A 76 -13.90 -5.36 -2.24
N GLU A 77 -13.43 -5.13 -3.46
CA GLU A 77 -14.22 -4.50 -4.53
C GLU A 77 -15.35 -5.42 -5.00
N ILE A 78 -15.09 -6.73 -5.16
CA ILE A 78 -16.13 -7.73 -5.46
C ILE A 78 -17.18 -7.78 -4.34
N LYS A 79 -16.76 -7.80 -3.06
CA LYS A 79 -17.70 -7.79 -1.93
C LYS A 79 -18.53 -6.51 -1.85
N GLN A 80 -17.98 -5.36 -2.24
CA GLN A 80 -18.73 -4.11 -2.32
C GLN A 80 -19.67 -4.09 -3.55
N GLY A 81 -19.25 -4.67 -4.68
CA GLY A 81 -20.05 -4.78 -5.91
C GLY A 81 -21.17 -5.82 -5.86
N ALA A 82 -21.05 -6.85 -5.02
CA ALA A 82 -22.10 -7.84 -4.77
C ALA A 82 -23.21 -7.33 -3.83
N THR A 83 -23.19 -6.05 -3.47
CA THR A 83 -24.22 -5.39 -2.66
C THR A 83 -25.10 -4.46 -3.52
N VAL A 84 -25.37 -4.88 -4.76
CA VAL A 84 -26.34 -4.23 -5.67
C VAL A 84 -27.41 -5.24 -6.05
#